data_AF-A0AAW5ZBW2-F1
#
_entry.id   AF-A0AAW5ZBW2-F1
#
_cell.length_a   1.000
_cell.length_b   1.000
_cell.length_c   1.000
_cell.angle_alpha   90.00
_cell.angle_beta   90.00
_cell.angle_gamma   90.00
#
_symmetry.space_group_name_H-M   'P 1'
#
loop_
_entity.id
_entity.type
_entity.pdbx_description
1 polymer ?
#
loop_
_entity_poly.entity_id
_entity_poly.type
_entity_poly.pdbx_seq_one_letter_code
_entity_poly.pdbx_strand_id
1 'polypeptide(L)'
;SLNVSVASALILYEAQRQRQNAGMYLRENSMLPEAEQQRLLFEGGYPVLAKVAKRKGLPYPHVNQQGEIEADADWWATMQAAG
;
A
#
# COMPACT_ATOMS: atom_id res chain seq x y z
N SER A 1 -22.79 -13.76 -25.73
CA SER A 1 -21.73 -12.93 -25.11
C SER A 1 -21.17 -13.67 -23.91
N LEU A 2 -19.89 -13.47 -23.57
CA LEU A 2 -19.33 -13.97 -22.31
C LEU A 2 -19.86 -13.14 -21.14
N ASN A 3 -19.88 -13.73 -19.94
CA ASN A 3 -20.04 -12.96 -18.71
C ASN A 3 -18.87 -11.95 -18.60
N VAL A 4 -19.16 -10.72 -18.18
CA VAL A 4 -18.17 -9.65 -18.05
C VAL A 4 -17.00 -10.05 -17.17
N SER A 5 -17.22 -10.77 -16.06
CA SER A 5 -16.12 -11.23 -15.19
C SER A 5 -15.21 -12.24 -15.89
N VAL A 6 -15.79 -13.13 -16.69
CA VAL A 6 -15.04 -14.15 -17.45
C VAL A 6 -14.24 -13.49 -18.58
N ALA A 7 -14.85 -12.57 -19.33
CA ALA A 7 -14.15 -11.81 -20.36
C ALA A 7 -12.99 -10.99 -19.78
N SER A 8 -13.22 -10.30 -18.65
CA SER A 8 -12.19 -9.53 -17.96
C SER A 8 -11.06 -10.41 -17.42
N ALA A 9 -11.38 -11.57 -16.84
CA ALA A 9 -10.38 -12.51 -16.35
C ALA A 9 -9.46 -12.97 -17.50
N LEU A 10 -10.02 -13.39 -18.64
CA LEU A 10 -9.24 -13.82 -19.81
C LEU A 10 -8.27 -12.74 -20.30
N ILE A 11 -8.74 -11.49 -20.40
CA ILE A 11 -7.91 -10.36 -20.81
C ILE A 11 -6.77 -10.09 -19.81
N LEU A 12 -7.07 -10.07 -18.51
CA LEU A 12 -6.08 -9.82 -17.47
C LEU A 12 -5.03 -10.94 -17.38
N TYR A 13 -5.41 -12.20 -17.56
CA TYR A 13 -4.49 -13.34 -17.58
C TYR A 13 -3.54 -13.29 -18.77
N GLU A 14 -4.04 -12.93 -19.97
CA GLU A 14 -3.17 -12.78 -21.13
C GLU A 14 -2.19 -11.60 -20.93
N ALA A 15 -2.64 -10.48 -20.40
CA ALA A 15 -1.77 -9.35 -20.06
C ALA A 15 -0.71 -9.74 -19.02
N GLN A 16 -1.08 -10.49 -17.98
CA GLN A 16 -0.14 -11.02 -16.99
C GLN A 16 0.92 -11.91 -17.65
N ARG A 17 0.49 -12.85 -18.51
CA ARG A 17 1.41 -13.77 -19.22
C ARG A 17 2.43 -13.00 -20.06
N GLN A 18 1.99 -12.00 -20.82
CA GLN A 18 2.87 -11.16 -21.63
C GLN A 18 3.87 -10.38 -20.77
N ARG A 19 3.41 -9.78 -19.67
CA ARG A 19 4.26 -9.06 -18.71
C ARG A 19 5.32 -9.99 -18.09
N GLN A 20 4.93 -11.20 -17.74
CA GLN A 20 5.84 -12.19 -17.17
C GLN A 20 6.91 -12.62 -18.18
N ASN A 21 6.53 -12.92 -19.43
CA ASN A 21 7.48 -13.30 -20.48
C ASN A 21 8.44 -12.15 -20.84
N ALA A 22 7.99 -10.90 -20.71
CA ALA A 22 8.82 -9.71 -20.86
C ALA A 22 9.67 -9.38 -19.61
N GLY A 23 9.64 -10.22 -18.57
CA GLY A 23 10.40 -10.01 -17.33
C GLY A 23 9.91 -8.83 -16.48
N MET A 24 8.71 -8.29 -16.73
CA MET A 24 8.22 -7.09 -16.05
C MET A 24 7.95 -7.28 -14.54
N TYR A 25 7.91 -8.52 -14.06
CA TYR A 25 7.82 -8.84 -12.64
C TYR A 25 9.20 -9.16 -12.01
N LEU A 26 10.25 -9.31 -12.80
CA LEU A 26 11.62 -9.50 -12.34
C LEU A 26 12.27 -8.14 -12.07
N ARG A 27 11.78 -7.44 -11.04
CA ARG A 27 12.28 -6.12 -10.67
C ARG A 27 12.80 -6.13 -9.25
N GLU A 28 13.93 -5.46 -9.04
CA GLU A 28 14.50 -5.24 -7.71
C GLU A 28 13.72 -4.18 -6.93
N ASN A 29 13.06 -3.25 -7.64
CA ASN A 29 12.35 -2.12 -7.06
C ASN A 29 10.91 -2.02 -7.58
N SER A 30 10.03 -1.42 -6.78
CA SER A 30 8.64 -1.13 -7.17
C SER A 30 8.57 -0.11 -8.31
N MET A 31 7.48 -0.16 -9.08
CA MET A 31 7.16 0.91 -10.05
C MET A 31 6.58 2.16 -9.39
N LEU A 32 6.14 2.05 -8.13
CA LEU A 32 5.51 3.15 -7.42
C LEU A 32 6.60 4.03 -6.79
N PRO A 33 6.42 5.37 -6.79
CA PRO A 33 7.26 6.25 -5.98
C PRO A 33 7.27 5.81 -4.51
N GLU A 34 8.39 5.98 -3.82
CA GLU A 34 8.55 5.52 -2.43
C GLU A 34 7.47 6.06 -1.49
N ALA A 35 7.07 7.32 -1.66
CA ALA A 35 5.99 7.92 -0.86
C ALA A 35 4.63 7.19 -1.04
N GLU A 36 4.34 6.69 -2.25
CA GLU A 36 3.13 5.90 -2.47
C GLU A 36 3.25 4.50 -1.87
N GLN A 37 4.43 3.88 -1.97
CA GLN A 37 4.70 2.59 -1.33
C GLN A 37 4.50 2.68 0.19
N GLN A 38 5.10 3.68 0.84
CA GLN A 38 4.97 3.92 2.28
C GLN A 38 3.54 4.19 2.70
N ARG A 39 2.80 4.99 1.92
CA ARG A 39 1.38 5.24 2.16
C ARG A 39 0.57 3.93 2.13
N LEU A 40 0.79 3.09 1.12
CA LEU A 40 0.10 1.79 0.98
C LEU A 40 0.52 0.80 2.08
N LEU A 41 1.80 0.77 2.46
CA LEU A 41 2.31 -0.05 3.56
C LEU A 41 1.64 0.33 4.89
N PHE A 42 1.54 1.62 5.20
CA PHE A 42 0.89 2.08 6.42
C PHE A 42 -0.64 1.84 6.39
N GLU A 43 -1.32 2.17 5.28
CA GLU A 43 -2.77 1.97 5.15
C GLU A 43 -3.16 0.48 5.18
N GLY A 44 -2.36 -0.38 4.56
CA GLY A 44 -2.58 -1.82 4.49
C GLY A 44 -2.16 -2.57 5.76
N GLY A 45 -1.00 -2.24 6.33
CA GLY A 45 -0.46 -2.89 7.52
C GLY A 45 -1.13 -2.42 8.82
N TYR A 46 -1.56 -1.16 8.88
CA TYR A 46 -2.12 -0.55 10.09
C TYR A 46 -3.46 0.16 9.82
N PRO A 47 -4.49 -0.54 9.33
CA PRO A 47 -5.73 0.08 8.84
C PRO A 47 -6.49 0.87 9.92
N VAL A 48 -6.37 0.50 11.19
CA VAL A 48 -6.97 1.24 12.31
C VAL A 48 -6.22 2.55 12.56
N LEU A 49 -4.88 2.49 12.65
CA LEU A 49 -4.04 3.68 12.86
C LEU A 49 -4.14 4.64 11.67
N ALA A 50 -4.17 4.12 10.44
CA ALA A 50 -4.36 4.93 9.24
C ALA A 50 -5.67 5.73 9.28
N LYS A 51 -6.78 5.11 9.70
CA LYS A 51 -8.07 5.80 9.87
C LYS A 51 -7.98 6.90 10.92
N VAL A 52 -7.33 6.65 12.05
CA VAL A 52 -7.19 7.64 13.13
C VAL A 52 -6.26 8.77 12.71
N ALA A 53 -5.10 8.46 12.12
CA ALA A 53 -4.15 9.44 11.60
C ALA A 53 -4.84 10.37 10.58
N LYS A 54 -5.61 9.80 9.65
CA LYS A 54 -6.39 10.57 8.68
C LYS A 54 -7.42 11.49 9.34
N ARG A 55 -8.14 11.02 10.38
CA ARG A 55 -9.11 11.85 11.13
C ARG A 55 -8.43 12.99 11.89
N LYS A 56 -7.25 12.74 12.44
CA LYS A 56 -6.47 13.71 13.22
C LYS A 56 -5.55 14.60 12.37
N GLY A 57 -5.51 14.40 11.05
CA GLY A 57 -4.60 15.12 10.16
C GLY A 57 -3.11 14.81 10.41
N LEU A 58 -2.82 13.67 11.05
CA LEU A 58 -1.44 13.26 11.32
C LEU A 58 -0.77 12.77 10.03
N PRO A 59 0.51 13.13 9.80
CA PRO A 59 1.29 12.54 8.72
C PRO A 59 1.43 11.03 8.95
N TYR A 60 1.53 10.27 7.87
CA TYR A 60 1.80 8.84 7.98
C TYR A 60 3.29 8.62 8.27
N PRO A 61 3.61 7.87 9.34
CA PRO A 61 4.99 7.55 9.66
C PRO A 61 5.57 6.55 8.66
N HIS A 62 6.90 6.44 8.63
CA HIS A 62 7.59 5.46 7.82
C HIS A 62 7.38 4.05 8.39
N VAL A 63 7.22 3.06 7.52
CA VAL A 63 7.19 1.65 7.88
C VAL A 63 8.54 1.04 7.48
N ASN A 64 9.28 0.58 8.49
CA ASN A 64 10.62 0.03 8.28
C ASN A 64 10.59 -1.37 7.62
N GLN A 65 11.76 -1.94 7.35
CA GLN A 65 11.89 -3.24 6.69
C GLN A 65 11.32 -4.42 7.50
N GLN A 66 11.18 -4.25 8.81
CA GLN A 66 10.57 -5.22 9.73
C GLN A 66 9.04 -5.06 9.78
N GLY A 67 8.50 -4.05 9.10
CA GLY A 67 7.08 -3.71 9.10
C GLY A 67 6.67 -2.86 10.28
N GLU A 68 7.59 -2.31 11.07
CA GLU A 68 7.31 -1.51 12.27
C GLU A 68 7.18 -0.02 11.92
N ILE A 69 6.41 0.70 12.73
CA ILE A 69 6.19 2.14 12.58
C ILE A 69 7.33 2.93 13.20
N GLU A 70 8.00 3.76 12.40
CA GLU A 70 8.97 4.74 12.85
C GLU A 70 8.29 6.10 13.05
N ALA A 71 7.91 6.38 14.30
CA ALA A 71 7.28 7.63 14.69
C ALA A 71 7.84 8.12 16.03
N ASP A 72 7.90 9.44 16.20
CA ASP A 72 8.34 10.07 17.45
C ASP A 72 7.26 10.01 18.55
N ALA A 73 7.66 10.40 19.77
CA ALA A 73 6.77 10.40 20.92
C ALA A 73 5.58 11.35 20.74
N ASP A 74 5.75 12.46 20.02
CA ASP A 74 4.70 13.47 19.80
C ASP A 74 3.60 12.92 18.89
N TRP A 75 3.98 12.15 17.87
CA TRP A 75 3.06 11.44 17.01
C TRP A 75 2.25 10.42 17.81
N TRP A 76 2.90 9.62 18.67
CA TRP A 76 2.22 8.65 19.52
C TRP A 76 1.30 9.30 20.56
N ALA A 77 1.76 10.40 21.18
CA ALA A 77 0.94 11.19 22.10
C ALA A 77 -0.31 11.72 21.41
N THR A 78 -0.18 12.29 20.21
CA THR A 78 -1.32 12.76 19.43
C THR A 78 -2.23 11.62 18.97
N MET A 79 -1.65 10.47 18.62
CA MET A 79 -2.40 9.26 18.26
C MET A 79 -3.28 8.77 19.42
N GLN A 80 -2.74 8.77 20.64
CA GLN A 80 -3.43 8.31 21.85
C GLN A 80 -4.36 9.36 22.47
N ALA A 81 -4.12 10.65 22.23
CA ALA A 81 -4.97 11.73 22.75
C ALA A 81 -6.43 11.48 22.37
N ALA A 82 -7.36 11.68 23.29
CA ALA A 82 -8.77 11.67 22.93
C ALA A 82 -9.02 12.78 21.89
N GLY A 83 -9.60 12.40 20.75
CA GLY A 83 -9.99 13.33 19.68
C GLY A 83 -11.41 13.82 19.86
#